data_AF-K1TRX0-F1
#
_entry.id   AF-K1TRX0-F1
#
_cell.length_a   1.000
_cell.length_b   1.000
_cell.length_c   1.000
_cell.angle_alpha   90.00
_cell.angle_beta   90.00
_cell.angle_gamma   90.00
#
_symmetry.space_group_name_H-M   'P 1'
#
loop_
_entity.id
_entity.type
_entity.pdbx_description
1 polymer ?
#
loop_
_entity_poly.entity_id
_entity_poly.type
_entity_poly.pdbx_seq_one_letter_code
_entity_poly.pdbx_strand_id
1 'polypeptide(L)' 'MKSYRIFVEKYPEFRVEAESLLRDLNANLNLSLDGLRLLNVYDLFGFSTN' A
#
# COMPACT_ATOMS: atom_id res chain seq x y z
N MET A 1 11.80 -23.78 1.35
CA MET A 1 11.79 -22.57 2.20
C MET A 1 10.41 -21.93 2.11
N LYS A 2 9.70 -21.73 3.23
CA LYS A 2 8.45 -20.97 3.19
C LYS A 2 8.79 -19.49 3.01
N SER A 3 8.22 -18.87 1.98
CA SER A 3 8.24 -17.42 1.80
C SER A 3 6.93 -16.87 2.36
N TYR A 4 7.03 -15.86 3.21
CA TYR A 4 5.86 -15.16 3.74
C TYR A 4 5.82 -13.76 3.14
N ARG A 5 4.63 -13.29 2.81
CA ARG A 5 4.41 -11.93 2.32
C ARG A 5 3.53 -11.19 3.31
N ILE A 6 3.99 -10.03 3.78
CA ILE A 6 3.21 -9.14 4.63
C ILE A 6 2.78 -7.94 3.81
N PHE A 7 1.51 -7.58 3.93
CA PHE A 7 0.94 -6.35 3.39
C PHE A 7 0.65 -5.42 4.55
N VAL A 8 1.24 -4.23 4.51
CA VAL A 8 1.09 -3.22 5.55
C VAL A 8 0.49 -1.97 4.95
N GLU A 9 -0.57 -1.44 5.55
CA GLU A 9 -1.15 -0.15 5.20
C GLU A 9 -1.21 0.76 6.42
N LYS A 10 -1.26 2.07 6.19
CA LYS A 10 -1.49 3.05 7.26
C LYS A 10 -2.95 3.02 7.69
N TYR A 11 -3.21 3.30 8.96
CA TYR A 11 -4.58 3.52 9.43
C TYR A 11 -5.26 4.68 8.67
N PRO A 12 -6.60 4.68 8.55
CA PRO A 12 -7.34 5.68 7.79
C PRO A 12 -7.00 7.14 8.15
N GLU A 13 -6.72 7.41 9.42
CA GLU A 13 -6.38 8.74 9.94
C GLU A 13 -4.94 9.18 9.61
N PHE A 14 -4.07 8.28 9.11
CA PHE A 14 -2.66 8.55 8.84
C PHE A 14 -2.26 8.34 7.37
N ARG A 15 -3.21 8.13 6.45
CA ARG A 15 -2.94 7.80 5.04
C ARG A 15 -2.71 9.01 4.12
N VAL A 16 -2.04 10.05 4.62
CA VAL A 16 -1.83 11.34 3.91
C VAL A 16 -1.23 11.15 2.51
N GLU A 17 -0.30 10.21 2.36
CA GLU A 17 0.34 9.88 1.07
C GLU A 17 -0.66 9.34 0.05
N ALA A 18 -1.55 8.44 0.47
CA ALA A 18 -2.56 7.85 -0.41
C ALA A 18 -3.57 8.91 -0.88
N GLU A 19 -3.94 9.84 0.01
CA GLU A 19 -4.85 10.94 -0.32
C GLU A 19 -4.20 11.96 -1.25
N SER A 20 -2.92 12.25 -1.07
CA SER A 20 -2.18 13.13 -2.00
C SER A 20 -2.10 12.50 -3.38
N LEU A 21 -1.69 11.23 -3.45
CA LEU A 21 -1.55 10.54 -4.72
C LEU A 21 -2.89 10.37 -5.45
N LEU A 22 -3.99 10.16 -4.72
CA LEU A 22 -5.33 10.14 -5.29
C LEU A 22 -5.67 11.45 -6.02
N ARG A 23 -5.39 12.60 -5.37
CA ARG A 23 -5.62 13.92 -5.97
C ARG A 23 -4.75 14.12 -7.21
N ASP A 24 -3.47 13.76 -7.13
CA ASP A 24 -2.52 13.91 -8.23
C ASP A 24 -2.91 13.02 -9.42
N LEU A 25 -3.37 11.79 -9.19
CA LEU A 25 -3.85 10.90 -10.25
C LEU A 25 -5.10 11.44 -10.93
N ASN A 26 -6.09 11.89 -10.15
CA ASN A 26 -7.30 12.47 -10.69
C ASN A 26 -7.00 13.74 -11.51
N ALA A 27 -6.12 14.62 -11.01
CA ALA A 27 -5.76 15.85 -11.70
C ALA A 27 -4.94 15.59 -12.98
N ASN A 28 -3.92 14.73 -12.93
CA ASN A 28 -2.98 14.56 -14.02
C ASN A 28 -3.48 13.62 -15.12
N LEU A 29 -4.31 12.64 -14.76
CA LEU A 29 -4.83 11.62 -15.69
C LEU A 29 -6.32 11.83 -16.01
N ASN A 30 -6.91 12.92 -15.52
CA ASN A 30 -8.32 13.27 -15.71
C ASN A 30 -9.26 12.13 -15.27
N LEU A 31 -8.91 11.49 -14.14
CA LEU A 31 -9.66 10.41 -13.53
C LEU A 31 -10.62 10.95 -12.46
N SER A 32 -11.58 10.10 -12.06
CA SER A 32 -12.51 10.37 -10.97
C SER A 32 -12.57 9.15 -10.05
N LEU A 33 -11.45 8.85 -9.42
CA LEU A 33 -11.33 7.77 -8.44
C LEU A 33 -11.86 8.26 -7.08
N ASP A 34 -12.69 7.43 -6.43
CA ASP A 34 -13.27 7.72 -5.11
C ASP A 34 -12.32 7.44 -3.93
N GLY A 35 -11.26 6.67 -4.17
CA GLY A 35 -10.34 6.26 -3.12
C GLY A 35 -9.09 5.58 -3.66
N LEU A 36 -8.01 5.69 -2.89
CA LEU A 36 -6.74 5.03 -3.16
C LEU A 36 -6.22 4.39 -1.87
N ARG A 37 -5.65 3.19 -1.97
CA ARG A 37 -4.94 2.51 -0.87
C ARG A 37 -3.48 2.32 -1.28
N LEU A 38 -2.57 2.65 -0.37
CA LEU A 38 -1.15 2.35 -0.50
C LEU A 38 -0.80 1.20 0.44
N LEU A 39 -0.27 0.12 -0.14
CA LEU A 39 0.17 -1.07 0.59
C LEU A 39 1.67 -1.25 0.40
N ASN A 40 2.39 -1.34 1.52
CA ASN A 40 3.77 -1.79 1.53
C ASN A 40 3.80 -3.31 1.56
N VAL A 41 4.55 -3.89 0.63
CA VAL A 41 4.68 -5.34 0.50
C VAL A 41 6.06 -5.77 0.94
N TYR A 42 6.13 -6.68 1.91
CA TYR A 42 7.39 -7.21 2.43
C TYR A 42 7.44 -8.70 2.21
N ASP A 43 8.43 -9.14 1.44
CA ASP A 43 8.77 -10.55 1.30
C ASP A 43 9.76 -10.96 2.37
N LEU A 44 9.37 -11.96 3.14
CA LEU A 44 10.16 -12.49 4.25
C LEU A 44 10.66 -13.88 3.90
N PHE A 45 11.96 -14.07 4.10
CA PHE A 45 12.69 -15.29 3.80
C PHE A 45 13.49 -15.75 5.04
N GLY A 46 13.93 -17.00 5.04
CA GLY A 46 14.88 -17.50 6.04
C GLY A 46 14.27 -18.09 7.32
N PHE A 47 12.96 -18.34 7.36
CA PHE A 47 12.34 -19.02 8.51
C PHE A 47 12.63 -20.52 8.49
N SER A 48 13.32 -21.01 9.53
CA SER A 48 13.40 -22.44 9.85
C SER A 48 12.28 -22.82 10.82
N THR A 49 11.76 -24.03 10.68
CA THR A 49 10.88 -24.64 11.69
C THR A 49 11.81 -25.41 12.61
N ASN A 50 11.85 -25.05 13.90
CA ASN A 50 12.52 -25.85 14.93
C ASN A 50 11.78 -27.16 15.16
#